data_AF-A0ABD5V2T2-F1
#
_entry.id   AF-A0ABD5V2T2-F1
#
_cell.length_a   1.000
_cell.length_b   1.000
_cell.length_c   1.000
_cell.angle_alpha   90.00
_cell.angle_beta   90.00
_cell.angle_gamma   90.00
#
_symmetry.space_group_name_H-M   'P 1'
#
loop_
_entity.id
_entity.type
_entity.pdbx_description
1 polymer ?
#
loop_
_entity_poly.entity_id
_entity_poly.type
_entity_poly.pdbx_seq_one_letter_code
_entity_poly.pdbx_strand_id
1 'polypeptide(L)'
;MTVVGTLRKAVARWRDEGLVTLIRAALSRSRDRVKRRRLRRKYRYVSDDGMISVDPERITHFLVEGRHPATRYRVEKGLVTKHELIKAYFPVGFFRGAVLPGEWDRHGKAYHFDRVYRGIRNHYVEGVEWERTEYGHQMLLLDDLYDYSYFDRRISQCESLYRSLNRDGYEPAPRPERNVGVNVGRDGTLIFNNKDGHNRLALARVLGIDRIPVVVVVRHARWQALREEIAAAETIDELGDRARRHLDHPDVRSLHEFNRADRSADSALDRLERFVDRSIAR
;
A
#
# COMPACT_ATOMS: atom_id res chain seq x y z
N MET A 1 7.57 -16.55 -17.09
CA MET A 1 8.77 -17.23 -16.53
C MET A 1 8.81 -18.63 -17.12
N THR A 2 9.82 -18.97 -17.93
CA THR A 2 9.85 -20.24 -18.67
C THR A 2 10.15 -21.43 -17.74
N VAL A 3 9.59 -22.59 -18.05
CA VAL A 3 9.78 -23.86 -17.29
C VAL A 3 11.27 -24.18 -17.12
N VAL A 4 12.07 -23.91 -18.16
CA VAL A 4 13.53 -24.11 -18.20
C VAL A 4 14.27 -23.26 -17.16
N GLY A 5 13.89 -21.99 -16.98
CA GLY A 5 14.53 -21.10 -15.99
C GLY A 5 14.25 -21.52 -14.54
N THR A 6 13.10 -22.16 -14.31
CA THR A 6 12.71 -22.68 -12.98
C THR A 6 13.50 -23.94 -12.64
N LEU A 7 13.69 -24.84 -13.61
CA LEU A 7 14.48 -26.06 -13.46
C LEU A 7 15.96 -25.76 -13.18
N ARG A 8 16.57 -24.80 -13.88
CA ARG A 8 17.97 -24.41 -13.62
C ARG A 8 18.20 -23.92 -12.19
N LYS A 9 17.29 -23.08 -11.67
CA LYS A 9 17.36 -22.59 -10.28
C LYS A 9 17.16 -23.71 -9.26
N ALA A 10 16.30 -24.69 -9.55
CA ALA A 10 16.08 -25.84 -8.68
C ALA A 10 17.31 -26.76 -8.62
N VAL A 11 17.96 -27.00 -9.77
CA VAL A 11 19.18 -27.82 -9.86
C VAL A 11 20.36 -27.16 -9.16
N ALA A 12 20.57 -25.85 -9.35
CA ALA A 12 21.61 -25.10 -8.64
C ALA A 12 21.42 -25.17 -7.12
N ARG A 13 20.19 -24.93 -6.66
CA ARG A 13 19.85 -24.99 -5.23
C ARG A 13 19.98 -26.41 -4.64
N TRP A 14 19.70 -27.45 -5.43
CA TRP A 14 19.93 -28.83 -5.03
C TRP A 14 21.42 -29.14 -4.84
N ARG A 15 22.28 -28.66 -5.75
CA ARG A 15 23.74 -28.82 -5.65
C ARG A 15 24.32 -28.14 -4.41
N ASP A 16 23.82 -26.95 -4.06
CA ASP A 16 24.36 -26.16 -2.96
C ASP A 16 23.76 -26.51 -1.58
N GLU A 17 22.47 -26.80 -1.51
CA GLU A 17 21.72 -26.91 -0.24
C GLU A 17 21.19 -28.34 0.03
N GLY A 18 21.42 -29.28 -0.88
CA GLY A 18 20.99 -30.68 -0.78
C GLY A 18 19.47 -30.91 -0.96
N LEU A 19 19.10 -32.19 -1.10
CA LEU A 19 17.72 -32.62 -1.38
C LEU A 19 16.73 -32.22 -0.27
N VAL A 20 17.17 -32.24 0.99
CA VAL A 20 16.34 -31.95 2.17
C VAL A 20 15.81 -30.52 2.16
N THR A 21 16.65 -29.54 1.78
CA THR A 21 16.26 -28.13 1.73
C THR A 21 15.28 -27.86 0.59
N LEU A 22 15.46 -28.56 -0.53
CA LEU A 22 14.52 -28.50 -1.66
C LEU A 22 13.14 -29.05 -1.28
N ILE A 23 13.10 -30.20 -0.58
CA ILE A 23 11.87 -30.83 -0.08
C ILE A 23 11.18 -29.92 0.95
N ARG A 24 11.91 -29.33 1.91
CA ARG A 24 11.34 -28.39 2.89
C ARG A 24 10.77 -27.15 2.21
N ALA A 25 11.49 -26.57 1.25
CA ALA A 25 11.01 -25.42 0.49
C ALA A 25 9.76 -25.76 -0.35
N ALA A 26 9.72 -26.95 -0.96
CA ALA A 26 8.55 -27.43 -1.70
C ALA A 26 7.34 -27.66 -0.77
N LEU A 27 7.54 -28.30 0.39
CA LEU A 27 6.50 -28.52 1.39
C LEU A 27 5.96 -27.19 1.97
N SER A 28 6.85 -26.23 2.27
CA SER A 28 6.47 -24.89 2.71
C SER A 28 5.62 -24.17 1.65
N ARG A 29 6.06 -24.16 0.38
CA ARG A 29 5.29 -23.56 -0.73
C ARG A 29 3.94 -24.26 -0.94
N SER A 30 3.90 -25.58 -0.84
CA SER A 30 2.66 -26.36 -0.97
C SER A 30 1.69 -26.05 0.18
N ARG A 31 2.17 -25.97 1.42
CA ARG A 31 1.36 -25.55 2.58
C ARG A 31 0.84 -24.13 2.40
N ASP A 32 1.68 -23.20 1.96
CA ASP A 32 1.27 -21.82 1.68
C ASP A 32 0.25 -21.74 0.55
N ARG A 33 0.40 -22.55 -0.51
CA ARG A 33 -0.53 -22.61 -1.64
C ARG A 33 -1.90 -23.15 -1.21
N VAL A 34 -1.93 -24.22 -0.41
CA VAL A 34 -3.16 -24.79 0.14
C VAL A 34 -3.83 -23.80 1.11
N LYS A 35 -3.05 -23.16 1.98
CA LYS A 35 -3.54 -22.11 2.89
C LYS A 35 -4.13 -20.94 2.12
N ARG A 36 -3.44 -20.42 1.10
CA ARG A 36 -3.95 -19.35 0.22
C ARG A 36 -5.23 -19.76 -0.51
N ARG A 37 -5.32 -20.99 -1.04
CA ARG A 37 -6.56 -21.50 -1.66
C ARG A 37 -7.73 -21.55 -0.69
N ARG A 38 -7.52 -22.03 0.54
CA ARG A 38 -8.56 -22.03 1.59
C ARG A 38 -9.00 -20.62 1.95
N LEU A 39 -8.06 -19.68 2.13
CA LEU A 39 -8.37 -18.28 2.42
C LEU A 39 -9.10 -17.60 1.25
N ARG A 40 -8.70 -17.89 0.01
CA ARG A 40 -9.37 -17.38 -1.20
C ARG A 40 -10.84 -17.79 -1.28
N ARG A 41 -11.13 -19.05 -0.98
CA ARG A 41 -12.49 -19.57 -0.91
C ARG A 41 -13.28 -18.99 0.26
N LYS A 42 -12.63 -18.77 1.41
CA LYS A 42 -13.27 -18.22 2.62
C LYS A 42 -13.66 -16.74 2.48
N TYR A 43 -12.83 -15.93 1.82
CA TYR A 43 -12.95 -14.46 1.81
C TYR A 43 -13.36 -13.86 0.48
N ARG A 44 -14.11 -14.61 -0.35
CA ARG A 44 -14.71 -14.15 -1.63
C ARG A 44 -13.78 -13.19 -2.41
N TYR A 45 -12.61 -13.69 -2.79
CA TYR A 45 -11.66 -12.88 -3.57
C TYR A 45 -12.29 -12.44 -4.88
N VAL A 46 -12.22 -11.13 -5.16
CA VAL A 46 -12.64 -10.56 -6.44
C VAL A 46 -11.39 -10.07 -7.15
N SER A 47 -10.91 -10.92 -8.07
CA SER A 47 -9.75 -10.75 -8.99
C SER A 47 -8.42 -10.27 -8.40
N ASP A 48 -7.31 -10.58 -9.08
CA ASP A 48 -5.99 -9.98 -8.80
C ASP A 48 -5.95 -8.52 -9.34
N ASP A 49 -7.01 -7.74 -9.06
CA ASP A 49 -7.11 -6.34 -9.48
C ASP A 49 -5.82 -5.65 -9.09
N GLY A 50 -5.14 -5.15 -10.12
CA GLY A 50 -3.78 -4.68 -10.05
C GLY A 50 -3.62 -3.48 -9.12
N MET A 51 -2.44 -2.87 -9.19
CA MET A 51 -2.24 -1.62 -8.51
C MET A 51 -3.20 -0.57 -9.06
N ILE A 52 -3.86 0.19 -8.20
CA ILE A 52 -4.66 1.35 -8.60
C ILE A 52 -3.79 2.61 -8.51
N SER A 53 -3.99 3.56 -9.42
CA SER A 53 -3.31 4.85 -9.37
C SER A 53 -4.07 5.79 -8.43
N VAL A 54 -3.39 6.25 -7.39
CA VAL A 54 -3.98 7.01 -6.28
C VAL A 54 -3.14 8.27 -6.04
N ASP A 55 -3.81 9.39 -5.80
CA ASP A 55 -3.14 10.55 -5.23
C ASP A 55 -2.80 10.24 -3.76
N PRO A 56 -1.50 10.31 -3.36
CA PRO A 56 -1.06 10.02 -2.00
C PRO A 56 -1.88 10.73 -0.91
N GLU A 57 -2.37 11.94 -1.19
CA GLU A 57 -3.14 12.74 -0.23
C GLU A 57 -4.52 12.14 0.07
N ARG A 58 -5.10 11.36 -0.86
CA ARG A 58 -6.37 10.64 -0.64
C ARG A 58 -6.24 9.49 0.37
N ILE A 59 -5.03 9.07 0.73
CA ILE A 59 -4.77 8.04 1.75
C ILE A 59 -4.75 8.70 3.13
N THR A 60 -5.91 9.08 3.62
CA THR A 60 -6.05 10.00 4.76
C THR A 60 -5.87 9.36 6.13
N HIS A 61 -5.93 8.02 6.22
CA HIS A 61 -5.89 7.29 7.49
C HIS A 61 -4.97 6.08 7.41
N PHE A 62 -4.52 5.60 8.56
CA PHE A 62 -3.91 4.27 8.71
C PHE A 62 -4.69 3.42 9.71
N LEU A 63 -4.66 2.10 9.52
CA LEU A 63 -5.38 1.15 10.37
C LEU A 63 -4.85 1.14 11.81
N VAL A 64 -5.75 1.05 12.78
CA VAL A 64 -5.43 0.88 14.18
C VAL A 64 -6.04 -0.41 14.71
N GLU A 65 -5.36 -1.10 15.63
CA GLU A 65 -5.85 -2.31 16.28
C GLU A 65 -7.19 -2.02 16.97
N GLY A 66 -8.24 -2.68 16.48
CA GLY A 66 -9.58 -2.72 17.08
C GLY A 66 -9.82 -4.04 17.81
N ARG A 67 -11.08 -4.32 18.20
CA ARG A 67 -11.47 -5.60 18.86
C ARG A 67 -11.41 -6.86 17.96
N HIS A 68 -10.85 -6.79 16.74
CA HIS A 68 -10.85 -7.87 15.73
C HIS A 68 -9.42 -8.13 15.20
N PRO A 69 -9.05 -9.37 14.76
CA PRO A 69 -7.70 -9.91 14.83
C PRO A 69 -6.86 -9.52 13.61
N ALA A 70 -6.62 -8.23 13.41
CA ALA A 70 -5.50 -7.78 12.60
C ALA A 70 -4.19 -8.08 13.35
N THR A 71 -3.89 -9.37 13.49
CA THR A 71 -2.66 -9.95 14.04
C THR A 71 -2.28 -9.48 15.45
N ARG A 72 -2.78 -10.17 16.50
CA ARG A 72 -2.12 -10.14 17.82
C ARG A 72 -0.75 -10.81 17.70
N TYR A 73 0.33 -10.05 17.67
CA TYR A 73 1.66 -10.61 17.91
C TYR A 73 1.86 -10.72 19.43
N ARG A 74 2.09 -11.95 19.92
CA ARG A 74 2.65 -12.17 21.26
C ARG A 74 4.16 -11.96 21.11
N VAL A 75 4.68 -10.85 21.62
CA VAL A 75 6.11 -10.55 21.62
C VAL A 75 6.66 -10.86 23.02
N GLU A 76 7.19 -12.07 23.20
CA GLU A 76 8.14 -12.34 24.29
C GLU A 76 9.50 -11.79 23.86
N LYS A 77 9.72 -10.50 24.12
CA LYS A 77 11.02 -9.82 24.35
C LYS A 77 10.90 -8.33 24.05
N GLY A 78 11.14 -7.51 25.08
CA GLY A 78 11.67 -6.15 24.95
C GLY A 78 10.67 -5.08 24.49
N LEU A 79 10.95 -3.85 24.90
CA LEU A 79 10.16 -2.64 24.72
C LEU A 79 9.72 -2.41 23.27
N VAL A 80 8.52 -2.87 22.91
CA VAL A 80 7.86 -2.43 21.68
C VAL A 80 7.36 -1.01 21.91
N THR A 81 7.67 -0.06 21.01
CA THR A 81 7.11 1.29 21.13
C THR A 81 5.58 1.21 21.13
N LYS A 82 4.91 1.88 22.07
CA LYS A 82 3.43 1.87 22.23
C LYS A 82 2.68 2.12 20.91
N HIS A 83 3.28 2.83 19.96
CA HIS A 83 2.75 3.08 18.62
C HIS A 83 2.68 1.84 17.70
N GLU A 84 3.63 0.91 17.77
CA GLU A 84 3.59 -0.33 16.98
C GLU A 84 2.52 -1.30 17.51
N LEU A 85 2.23 -1.24 18.82
CA LEU A 85 1.13 -1.97 19.45
C LEU A 85 -0.26 -1.45 19.04
N ILE A 86 -0.34 -0.30 18.37
CA ILE A 86 -1.62 0.30 17.95
C ILE A 86 -1.87 0.04 16.47
N LYS A 87 -0.88 -0.34 15.65
CA LYS A 87 -1.08 -0.45 14.19
C LYS A 87 -1.59 -1.84 13.81
N ALA A 88 -2.76 -1.86 13.16
CA ALA A 88 -3.31 -3.04 12.52
C ALA A 88 -2.87 -3.12 11.05
N TYR A 89 -2.75 -4.33 10.51
CA TYR A 89 -2.54 -4.56 9.08
C TYR A 89 -3.08 -5.90 8.60
N PHE A 90 -3.29 -5.99 7.28
CA PHE A 90 -3.54 -7.24 6.58
C PHE A 90 -2.30 -7.66 5.78
N PRO A 91 -1.70 -8.84 6.02
CA PRO A 91 -0.55 -9.29 5.25
C PRO A 91 -0.85 -9.35 3.73
N VAL A 92 -0.14 -8.55 2.93
CA VAL A 92 -0.40 -8.40 1.49
C VAL A 92 -0.38 -9.75 0.76
N GLY A 93 0.61 -10.61 1.03
CA GLY A 93 0.71 -11.93 0.38
C GLY A 93 -0.44 -12.91 0.68
N PHE A 94 -1.28 -12.62 1.68
CA PHE A 94 -2.43 -13.44 2.09
C PHE A 94 -3.79 -12.79 1.90
N PHE A 95 -3.84 -11.47 1.77
CA PHE A 95 -5.11 -10.73 1.73
C PHE A 95 -5.28 -9.88 0.49
N ARG A 96 -4.28 -9.73 -0.39
CA ARG A 96 -4.40 -8.95 -1.63
C ARG A 96 -5.69 -9.27 -2.41
N GLY A 97 -6.54 -8.27 -2.64
CA GLY A 97 -7.83 -8.41 -3.31
C GLY A 97 -8.92 -9.13 -2.50
N ALA A 98 -8.72 -9.37 -1.20
CA ALA A 98 -9.71 -10.05 -0.37
C ALA A 98 -10.88 -9.12 -0.02
N VAL A 99 -12.06 -9.71 0.14
CA VAL A 99 -13.27 -8.99 0.54
C VAL A 99 -13.68 -9.44 1.94
N LEU A 100 -13.66 -8.51 2.90
CA LEU A 100 -13.94 -8.81 4.31
C LEU A 100 -15.15 -8.00 4.82
N PRO A 101 -16.13 -8.64 5.48
CA PRO A 101 -17.14 -7.94 6.26
C PRO A 101 -16.59 -7.52 7.63
N GLY A 102 -17.41 -6.81 8.41
CA GLY A 102 -17.11 -6.45 9.81
C GLY A 102 -16.77 -4.98 9.99
N GLU A 103 -16.15 -4.65 11.12
CA GLU A 103 -15.92 -3.25 11.54
C GLU A 103 -14.45 -2.83 11.48
N TRP A 104 -13.62 -3.57 10.74
CA TRP A 104 -12.17 -3.37 10.69
C TRP A 104 -11.77 -1.99 10.12
N ASP A 105 -12.62 -1.39 9.29
CA ASP A 105 -12.40 -0.12 8.62
C ASP A 105 -12.74 1.11 9.48
N ARG A 106 -13.40 0.92 10.64
CA ARG A 106 -13.82 2.02 11.52
C ARG A 106 -12.73 2.48 12.50
N HIS A 107 -11.67 1.70 12.62
CA HIS A 107 -10.59 1.97 13.57
C HIS A 107 -9.36 2.43 12.80
N GLY A 108 -9.18 3.75 12.73
CA GLY A 108 -8.03 4.37 12.11
C GLY A 108 -7.63 5.66 12.79
N LYS A 109 -6.41 6.10 12.52
CA LYS A 109 -5.92 7.44 12.87
C LYS A 109 -5.56 8.18 11.59
N ALA A 110 -5.69 9.50 11.61
CA ALA A 110 -5.29 10.33 10.49
C ALA A 110 -3.81 10.11 10.16
N TYR A 111 -3.49 10.07 8.87
CA TYR A 111 -2.15 9.73 8.39
C TYR A 111 -1.07 10.71 8.82
N HIS A 112 -1.42 11.98 9.06
CA HIS A 112 -0.47 12.97 9.57
C HIS A 112 0.06 12.65 10.98
N PHE A 113 -0.60 11.77 11.74
CA PHE A 113 -0.08 11.25 13.01
C PHE A 113 0.89 10.07 12.84
N ASP A 114 1.12 9.60 11.62
CA ASP A 114 2.09 8.54 11.37
C ASP A 114 3.50 9.05 11.67
N ARG A 115 4.18 8.37 12.60
CA ARG A 115 5.54 8.73 13.04
C ARG A 115 6.56 8.73 11.89
N VAL A 116 6.45 7.80 10.95
CA VAL A 116 7.40 7.73 9.83
C VAL A 116 7.17 8.92 8.91
N TYR A 117 5.92 9.22 8.60
CA TYR A 117 5.56 10.43 7.84
C TYR A 117 6.05 11.70 8.53
N ARG A 118 5.77 11.87 9.83
CA ARG A 118 6.24 13.03 10.60
C ARG A 118 7.75 13.15 10.57
N GLY A 119 8.48 12.09 10.90
CA GLY A 119 9.94 12.15 10.89
C GLY A 119 10.54 12.49 9.53
N ILE A 120 10.00 11.92 8.44
CA ILE A 120 10.42 12.25 7.08
C ILE A 120 10.10 13.70 6.73
N ARG A 121 8.90 14.20 7.07
CA ARG A 121 8.52 15.60 6.87
C ARG A 121 9.42 16.55 7.67
N ASN A 122 9.67 16.26 8.94
CA ASN A 122 10.57 17.04 9.79
C ASN A 122 11.96 17.16 9.16
N HIS A 123 12.50 16.07 8.62
CA HIS A 123 13.81 16.11 7.98
C HIS A 123 13.81 16.93 6.69
N TYR A 124 12.96 16.55 5.72
CA TYR A 124 13.03 17.11 4.36
C TYR A 124 12.32 18.46 4.19
N VAL A 125 11.36 18.80 5.05
CA VAL A 125 10.59 20.05 4.98
C VAL A 125 11.05 21.03 6.06
N GLU A 126 11.36 20.55 7.26
CA GLU A 126 11.69 21.41 8.41
C GLU A 126 13.21 21.46 8.69
N GLY A 127 14.04 20.72 7.95
CA GLY A 127 15.50 20.73 8.09
C GLY A 127 16.02 20.10 9.38
N VAL A 128 15.26 19.19 10.00
CA VAL A 128 15.64 18.55 11.26
C VAL A 128 16.56 17.34 11.01
N GLU A 129 17.72 17.30 11.66
CA GLU A 129 18.63 16.14 11.63
C GLU A 129 17.91 14.84 12.02
N TRP A 130 18.24 13.73 11.35
CA TRP A 130 17.50 12.46 11.48
C TRP A 130 17.39 11.99 12.94
N GLU A 131 18.49 12.04 13.68
CA GLU A 131 18.62 11.66 15.09
C GLU A 131 17.65 12.42 16.00
N ARG A 132 17.25 13.64 15.58
CA ARG A 132 16.33 14.52 16.30
C ARG A 132 14.88 14.40 15.83
N THR A 133 14.62 13.66 14.76
CA THR A 133 13.27 13.35 14.31
C THR A 133 12.67 12.20 15.14
N GLU A 134 11.34 12.15 15.28
CA GLU A 134 10.67 11.03 15.96
C GLU A 134 10.94 9.67 15.27
N TYR A 135 11.13 9.68 13.95
CA TYR A 135 11.47 8.49 13.18
C TYR A 135 12.91 8.04 13.42
N GLY A 136 13.88 8.94 13.32
CA GLY A 136 15.28 8.60 13.53
C GLY A 136 15.59 8.25 14.98
N HIS A 137 14.98 8.95 15.96
CA HIS A 137 15.08 8.56 17.37
C HIS A 137 14.57 7.13 17.60
N GLN A 138 13.47 6.73 16.95
CA GLN A 138 13.04 5.33 17.00
C GLN A 138 14.08 4.38 16.40
N MET A 139 14.68 4.73 15.26
CA MET A 139 15.68 3.88 14.63
C MET A 139 16.94 3.74 15.50
N LEU A 140 17.35 4.78 16.22
CA LEU A 140 18.45 4.72 17.21
C LEU A 140 18.11 3.78 18.37
N LEU A 141 16.90 3.88 18.93
CA LEU A 141 16.47 2.95 19.99
C LEU A 141 16.46 1.49 19.54
N LEU A 142 16.20 1.23 18.25
CA LEU A 142 16.27 -0.11 17.67
C LEU A 142 17.71 -0.55 17.34
N ASP A 143 18.59 0.40 17.03
CA ASP A 143 20.02 0.18 16.82
C ASP A 143 20.66 -0.47 18.06
N ASP A 144 20.39 0.13 19.23
CA ASP A 144 20.84 -0.35 20.53
C ASP A 144 20.34 -1.77 20.87
N LEU A 145 19.20 -2.18 20.30
CA LEU A 145 18.56 -3.47 20.60
C LEU A 145 18.95 -4.61 19.65
N TYR A 146 19.32 -4.30 18.42
CA TYR A 146 19.53 -5.31 17.37
C TYR A 146 20.97 -5.38 16.88
N ASP A 147 21.57 -4.25 16.48
CA ASP A 147 22.78 -4.16 15.66
C ASP A 147 23.16 -2.68 15.53
N TYR A 148 24.37 -2.27 15.97
CA TYR A 148 24.90 -0.89 15.98
C TYR A 148 25.15 -0.28 14.58
N SER A 149 24.38 -0.69 13.58
CA SER A 149 24.39 -0.20 12.19
C SER A 149 22.99 -0.18 11.56
N TYR A 150 21.97 -0.55 12.33
CA TYR A 150 20.57 -0.52 11.94
C TYR A 150 20.12 0.90 11.60
N PHE A 151 20.45 1.90 12.41
CA PHE A 151 20.12 3.30 12.16
C PHE A 151 20.66 3.75 10.80
N ASP A 152 21.98 3.69 10.61
CA ASP A 152 22.65 4.13 9.38
C ASP A 152 22.09 3.42 8.15
N ARG A 153 21.88 2.10 8.24
CA ARG A 153 21.30 1.30 7.16
C ARG A 153 19.89 1.76 6.81
N ARG A 154 19.04 2.05 7.79
CA ARG A 154 17.64 2.47 7.57
C ARG A 154 17.55 3.89 7.03
N ILE A 155 18.37 4.80 7.56
CA ILE A 155 18.47 6.18 7.07
C ILE A 155 19.00 6.20 5.63
N SER A 156 20.11 5.50 5.36
CA SER A 156 20.68 5.38 4.01
C SER A 156 19.69 4.81 3.00
N GLN A 157 18.89 3.82 3.39
CA GLN A 157 17.81 3.30 2.55
C GLN A 157 16.72 4.34 2.27
N CYS A 158 16.35 5.14 3.28
CA CYS A 158 15.38 6.21 3.13
C CYS A 158 15.88 7.31 2.19
N GLU A 159 17.13 7.75 2.34
CA GLU A 159 17.74 8.76 1.49
C GLU A 159 17.93 8.28 0.04
N SER A 160 18.39 7.05 -0.14
CA SER A 160 18.52 6.46 -1.47
C SER A 160 17.16 6.42 -2.19
N LEU A 161 16.10 6.05 -1.46
CA LEU A 161 14.74 6.08 -1.98
C LEU A 161 14.26 7.51 -2.27
N TYR A 162 14.56 8.49 -1.42
CA TYR A 162 14.24 9.90 -1.67
C TYR A 162 14.91 10.39 -2.96
N ARG A 163 16.22 10.17 -3.12
CA ARG A 163 16.97 10.57 -4.31
C ARG A 163 16.39 9.94 -5.58
N SER A 164 16.02 8.66 -5.53
CA SER A 164 15.39 7.96 -6.65
C SER A 164 14.00 8.54 -6.96
N LEU A 165 13.14 8.72 -5.96
CA LEU A 165 11.80 9.28 -6.18
C LEU A 165 11.83 10.72 -6.69
N ASN A 166 12.76 11.53 -6.20
CA ASN A 166 12.91 12.93 -6.60
C ASN A 166 13.44 13.06 -8.04
N ARG A 167 14.37 12.19 -8.45
CA ARG A 167 14.98 12.23 -9.78
C ARG A 167 14.11 11.54 -10.84
N ASP A 168 13.60 10.35 -10.52
CA ASP A 168 12.99 9.44 -11.50
C ASP A 168 11.45 9.39 -11.39
N GLY A 169 10.87 10.03 -10.39
CA GLY A 169 9.46 9.87 -10.04
C GLY A 169 9.18 8.52 -9.36
N TYR A 170 7.91 8.11 -9.33
CA TYR A 170 7.50 6.91 -8.59
C TYR A 170 7.47 5.65 -9.46
N GLU A 171 8.46 4.78 -9.29
CA GLU A 171 8.47 3.45 -9.93
C GLU A 171 8.03 2.34 -8.96
N PRO A 172 6.98 1.55 -9.26
CA PRO A 172 6.53 0.47 -8.37
C PRO A 172 7.59 -0.62 -8.20
N ALA A 173 7.72 -1.12 -6.98
CA ALA A 173 8.62 -2.22 -6.70
C ALA A 173 8.12 -3.52 -7.37
N PRO A 174 9.00 -4.42 -7.86
CA PRO A 174 8.59 -5.65 -8.53
C PRO A 174 7.74 -6.61 -7.69
N ARG A 175 7.87 -6.51 -6.36
CA ARG A 175 7.09 -7.30 -5.41
C ARG A 175 5.97 -6.45 -4.81
N PRO A 176 4.69 -6.87 -4.88
CA PRO A 176 3.57 -6.14 -4.28
C PRO A 176 3.78 -5.79 -2.81
N GLU A 177 4.43 -6.66 -2.04
CA GLU A 177 4.74 -6.47 -0.63
C GLU A 177 5.77 -5.36 -0.37
N ARG A 178 6.39 -4.78 -1.41
CA ARG A 178 7.30 -3.64 -1.27
C ARG A 178 6.66 -2.32 -1.71
N ASN A 179 5.42 -2.37 -2.16
CA ASN A 179 4.66 -1.19 -2.57
C ASN A 179 3.74 -0.70 -1.44
N VAL A 180 3.23 0.52 -1.60
CA VAL A 180 2.22 1.08 -0.70
C VAL A 180 0.95 0.22 -0.82
N GLY A 181 0.55 -0.39 0.30
CA GLY A 181 -0.69 -1.15 0.40
C GLY A 181 -1.81 -0.32 1.02
N VAL A 182 -2.99 -0.38 0.42
CA VAL A 182 -4.19 0.29 0.93
C VAL A 182 -5.33 -0.71 1.13
N ASN A 183 -6.18 -0.43 2.10
CA ASN A 183 -7.47 -1.07 2.28
C ASN A 183 -8.57 -0.08 1.89
N VAL A 184 -9.66 -0.57 1.33
CA VAL A 184 -10.81 0.25 0.96
C VAL A 184 -11.92 0.01 1.97
N GLY A 185 -12.20 1.02 2.78
CA GLY A 185 -13.24 1.00 3.82
C GLY A 185 -14.64 0.87 3.24
N ARG A 186 -15.65 0.71 4.11
CA ARG A 186 -17.04 0.46 3.68
C ARG A 186 -17.57 1.54 2.76
N ASP A 187 -17.12 2.78 2.93
CA ASP A 187 -17.52 4.00 2.23
C ASP A 187 -16.56 4.43 1.12
N GLY A 188 -15.54 3.63 0.81
CA GLY A 188 -14.51 4.00 -0.16
C GLY A 188 -13.31 4.71 0.44
N THR A 189 -13.26 4.95 1.75
CA THR A 189 -12.07 5.55 2.37
C THR A 189 -10.83 4.70 2.09
N LEU A 190 -9.76 5.32 1.58
CA LEU A 190 -8.47 4.67 1.38
C LEU A 190 -7.66 4.72 2.69
N ILE A 191 -7.43 3.53 3.25
CA ILE A 191 -6.77 3.36 4.54
C ILE A 191 -5.41 2.69 4.31
N PHE A 192 -4.33 3.33 4.73
CA PHE A 192 -3.00 2.76 4.65
C PHE A 192 -2.90 1.46 5.48
N ASN A 193 -2.34 0.41 4.86
CA ASN A 193 -2.32 -0.94 5.43
C ASN A 193 -1.18 -1.16 6.45
N ASN A 194 -0.36 -0.17 6.81
CA ASN A 194 0.70 -0.23 7.83
C ASN A 194 1.79 -1.32 7.72
N LYS A 195 1.69 -2.29 6.82
CA LYS A 195 2.67 -3.39 6.77
C LYS A 195 3.95 -2.97 6.07
N ASP A 196 3.82 -2.43 4.87
CA ASP A 196 4.93 -2.06 3.99
C ASP A 196 4.65 -0.72 3.32
N GLY A 197 5.70 -0.09 2.79
CA GLY A 197 5.57 1.14 1.99
C GLY A 197 5.48 2.45 2.78
N HIS A 198 5.77 2.46 4.10
CA HIS A 198 5.77 3.68 4.93
C HIS A 198 6.61 4.80 4.33
N ASN A 199 7.92 4.55 4.10
CA ASN A 199 8.82 5.55 3.53
C ASN A 199 8.36 5.96 2.13
N ARG A 200 7.87 5.03 1.31
CA ARG A 200 7.39 5.35 -0.05
C ARG A 200 6.19 6.30 -0.04
N LEU A 201 5.20 6.06 0.82
CA LEU A 201 4.03 6.92 0.94
C LEU A 201 4.41 8.28 1.50
N ALA A 202 5.21 8.31 2.56
CA ALA A 202 5.64 9.54 3.19
C ALA A 202 6.49 10.43 2.26
N LEU A 203 7.46 9.84 1.57
CA LEU A 203 8.30 10.55 0.60
C LEU A 203 7.49 11.02 -0.61
N ALA A 204 6.54 10.21 -1.11
CA ALA A 204 5.67 10.64 -2.20
C ALA A 204 4.85 11.89 -1.86
N ARG A 205 4.35 11.98 -0.62
CA ARG A 205 3.65 13.17 -0.12
C ARG A 205 4.58 14.38 0.02
N VAL A 206 5.75 14.19 0.65
CA VAL A 206 6.74 15.27 0.84
C VAL A 206 7.24 15.83 -0.50
N LEU A 207 7.41 14.97 -1.50
CA LEU A 207 7.83 15.36 -2.86
C LEU A 207 6.69 15.89 -3.73
N GLY A 208 5.43 15.88 -3.25
CA GLY A 208 4.28 16.34 -4.04
C GLY A 208 3.99 15.48 -5.28
N ILE A 209 4.21 14.16 -5.21
CA ILE A 209 3.94 13.25 -6.34
C ILE A 209 2.43 13.09 -6.52
N ASP A 210 1.89 13.57 -7.65
CA ASP A 210 0.44 13.59 -7.92
C ASP A 210 -0.24 12.22 -7.86
N ARG A 211 0.45 11.17 -8.30
CA ARG A 211 -0.11 9.82 -8.44
C ARG A 211 0.92 8.75 -8.15
N ILE A 212 0.55 7.79 -7.32
CA ILE A 212 1.34 6.60 -7.03
C ILE A 212 0.50 5.34 -7.27
N PRO A 213 1.10 4.26 -7.81
CA PRO A 213 0.46 2.96 -7.84
C PRO A 213 0.43 2.38 -6.41
N VAL A 214 -0.76 1.96 -5.97
CA VAL A 214 -0.96 1.31 -4.67
C VAL A 214 -1.60 -0.06 -4.83
N VAL A 215 -1.21 -1.01 -3.99
CA VAL A 215 -1.78 -2.36 -3.96
C VAL A 215 -3.05 -2.33 -3.12
N VAL A 216 -4.18 -2.71 -3.71
CA VAL A 216 -5.41 -2.93 -2.93
C VAL A 216 -5.28 -4.25 -2.19
N VAL A 217 -5.21 -4.15 -0.87
CA VAL A 217 -5.06 -5.29 0.03
C VAL A 217 -6.44 -5.83 0.33
N VAL A 218 -7.23 -5.16 1.17
CA VAL A 218 -8.60 -5.60 1.49
C VAL A 218 -9.62 -4.58 1.00
N ARG A 219 -10.78 -5.07 0.53
CA ARG A 219 -11.99 -4.28 0.35
C ARG A 219 -13.04 -4.67 1.38
N HIS A 220 -13.79 -3.69 1.86
CA HIS A 220 -14.92 -3.97 2.71
C HIS A 220 -16.08 -4.54 1.88
N ALA A 221 -16.83 -5.51 2.42
CA ALA A 221 -17.91 -6.18 1.69
C ALA A 221 -18.98 -5.19 1.14
N ARG A 222 -19.33 -4.15 1.90
CA ARG A 222 -20.25 -3.08 1.44
C ARG A 222 -19.69 -2.18 0.34
N TRP A 223 -18.37 -2.08 0.24
CA TRP A 223 -17.74 -1.37 -0.88
C TRP A 223 -17.73 -2.27 -2.11
N GLN A 224 -17.39 -3.55 -1.93
CA GLN A 224 -17.41 -4.53 -3.01
C GLN A 224 -18.79 -4.64 -3.67
N ALA A 225 -19.88 -4.66 -2.89
CA ALA A 225 -21.23 -4.66 -3.44
C ALA A 225 -21.52 -3.42 -4.32
N LEU A 226 -21.04 -2.24 -3.91
CA LEU A 226 -21.13 -1.02 -4.72
C LEU A 226 -20.30 -1.12 -6.01
N ARG A 227 -19.14 -1.78 -5.97
CA ARG A 227 -18.36 -2.04 -7.19
C ARG A 227 -19.10 -2.96 -8.16
N GLU A 228 -19.74 -4.00 -7.64
CA GLU A 228 -20.52 -4.97 -8.42
C GLU A 228 -21.72 -4.28 -9.07
N GLU A 229 -22.40 -3.39 -8.34
CA GLU A 229 -23.45 -2.52 -8.88
C GLU A 229 -22.93 -1.65 -10.04
N ILE A 230 -21.81 -0.93 -9.84
CA ILE A 230 -21.21 -0.09 -10.89
C ILE A 230 -20.81 -0.91 -12.11
N ALA A 231 -20.22 -2.08 -11.91
CA ALA A 231 -19.75 -2.93 -12.99
C ALA A 231 -20.89 -3.60 -13.77
N ALA A 232 -22.06 -3.76 -13.16
CA ALA A 232 -23.24 -4.36 -13.79
C ALA A 232 -24.14 -3.35 -14.52
N ALA A 233 -24.05 -2.06 -14.14
CA ALA A 233 -24.86 -1.01 -14.76
C ALA A 233 -24.37 -0.66 -16.17
N GLU A 234 -25.30 -0.53 -17.11
CA GLU A 234 -25.03 -0.07 -18.48
C GLU A 234 -25.13 1.46 -18.58
N THR A 235 -25.93 2.08 -17.70
CA THR A 235 -26.18 3.53 -17.69
C THR A 235 -26.05 4.13 -16.29
N ILE A 236 -25.84 5.45 -16.20
CA ILE A 236 -25.78 6.17 -14.92
C ILE A 236 -27.11 6.07 -14.16
N ASP A 237 -28.22 6.01 -14.89
CA ASP A 237 -29.57 6.02 -14.32
C ASP A 237 -29.93 4.72 -13.59
N GLU A 238 -29.26 3.61 -13.89
CA GLU A 238 -29.40 2.33 -13.18
C GLU A 238 -28.69 2.32 -11.82
N LEU A 239 -27.74 3.23 -11.61
CA LEU A 239 -26.98 3.30 -10.36
C LEU A 239 -27.82 3.89 -9.24
N GLY A 240 -27.71 3.33 -8.04
CA GLY A 240 -28.17 3.97 -6.83
C GLY A 240 -27.35 5.22 -6.48
N ASP A 241 -27.93 6.13 -5.72
CA ASP A 241 -27.30 7.42 -5.36
C ASP A 241 -25.89 7.25 -4.78
N ARG A 242 -25.71 6.17 -4.01
CA ARG A 242 -24.43 5.87 -3.39
C ARG A 242 -23.36 5.52 -4.41
N ALA A 243 -23.67 4.70 -5.41
CA ALA A 243 -22.74 4.36 -6.48
C ALA A 243 -22.41 5.58 -7.34
N ARG A 244 -23.42 6.38 -7.71
CA ARG A 244 -23.25 7.63 -8.48
C ARG A 244 -22.25 8.59 -7.82
N ARG A 245 -22.32 8.78 -6.51
CA ARG A 245 -21.38 9.65 -5.76
C ARG A 245 -19.93 9.18 -5.77
N HIS A 246 -19.66 7.93 -6.13
CA HIS A 246 -18.33 7.33 -6.03
C HIS A 246 -17.69 7.00 -7.38
N LEU A 247 -18.26 7.41 -8.51
CA LEU A 247 -17.74 7.09 -9.85
C LEU A 247 -16.28 7.57 -10.06
N ASP A 248 -15.86 8.67 -9.43
CA ASP A 248 -14.47 9.14 -9.51
C ASP A 248 -13.50 8.45 -8.56
N HIS A 249 -13.97 7.51 -7.75
CA HIS A 249 -13.12 6.78 -6.81
C HIS A 249 -12.12 5.89 -7.58
N PRO A 250 -10.81 5.92 -7.24
CA PRO A 250 -9.75 5.26 -8.02
C PRO A 250 -9.93 3.73 -8.10
N ASP A 251 -10.63 3.13 -7.14
CA ASP A 251 -10.92 1.69 -7.11
C ASP A 251 -12.11 1.28 -7.99
N VAL A 252 -12.91 2.21 -8.54
CA VAL A 252 -14.08 1.89 -9.41
C VAL A 252 -14.04 2.56 -10.77
N ARG A 253 -13.22 3.61 -10.94
CA ARG A 253 -13.10 4.38 -12.19
C ARG A 253 -12.83 3.52 -13.43
N SER A 254 -12.16 2.37 -13.28
CA SER A 254 -11.87 1.45 -14.40
C SER A 254 -13.01 0.48 -14.71
N LEU A 255 -14.08 0.46 -13.92
CA LEU A 255 -15.20 -0.46 -14.05
C LEU A 255 -16.34 0.11 -14.92
N HIS A 256 -16.28 1.39 -15.28
CA HIS A 256 -17.33 2.07 -16.04
C HIS A 256 -16.75 3.14 -16.97
N GLU A 257 -17.57 3.63 -17.90
CA GLU A 257 -17.18 4.69 -18.85
C GLU A 257 -17.91 6.03 -18.61
N PHE A 258 -18.82 6.08 -17.64
CA PHE A 258 -19.69 7.23 -17.34
C PHE A 258 -18.98 8.59 -17.23
N ASN A 259 -17.74 8.63 -16.69
CA ASN A 259 -17.00 9.88 -16.45
C ASN A 259 -16.01 10.23 -17.59
N ARG A 260 -16.08 9.57 -18.76
CA ARG A 260 -15.20 9.90 -19.90
C ARG A 260 -15.66 11.12 -20.70
N ALA A 261 -16.97 11.39 -20.75
CA ALA A 261 -17.52 12.50 -21.51
C ALA A 261 -17.09 13.88 -20.96
N ASP A 262 -16.98 14.01 -19.63
CA ASP A 262 -16.68 15.28 -18.95
C ASP A 262 -15.18 15.67 -19.01
N ARG A 263 -14.28 14.67 -19.07
CA ARG A 263 -12.83 14.92 -18.97
C ARG A 263 -12.17 15.37 -20.27
N SER A 264 -12.85 15.26 -21.41
CA SER A 264 -12.30 15.75 -22.69
C SER A 264 -12.23 17.28 -22.70
N ALA A 265 -13.23 17.95 -22.12
CA ALA A 265 -13.31 19.41 -21.98
C ALA A 265 -12.32 19.93 -20.92
N ASP A 266 -12.30 19.32 -19.73
CA ASP A 266 -11.41 19.76 -18.65
C ASP A 266 -9.93 19.53 -18.97
N SER A 267 -9.55 18.42 -19.62
CA SER A 267 -8.12 18.19 -19.94
C SER A 267 -7.57 19.10 -21.04
N ALA A 268 -8.46 19.71 -21.84
CA ALA A 268 -8.09 20.69 -22.86
C ALA A 268 -7.90 22.07 -22.24
N LEU A 269 -8.81 22.48 -21.34
CA LEU A 269 -8.70 23.73 -20.58
C LEU A 269 -7.51 23.72 -19.62
N ASP A 270 -7.32 22.63 -18.88
CA ASP A 270 -6.21 22.44 -17.93
C ASP A 270 -4.85 22.29 -18.66
N ARG A 271 -4.84 21.97 -19.96
CA ARG A 271 -3.64 22.06 -20.81
C ARG A 271 -3.38 23.47 -21.34
N LEU A 272 -4.44 24.22 -21.62
CA LEU A 272 -4.35 25.62 -22.05
C LEU A 272 -3.89 26.54 -20.92
N GLU A 273 -4.45 26.40 -19.72
CA GLU A 273 -4.08 27.22 -18.56
C GLU A 273 -2.61 27.01 -18.18
N ARG A 274 -2.15 25.75 -18.13
CA ARG A 274 -0.73 25.44 -17.88
C ARG A 274 0.22 25.89 -18.99
N PHE A 275 -0.27 26.05 -20.22
CA PHE A 275 0.52 26.62 -21.32
C PHE A 275 0.64 28.13 -21.16
N VAL A 276 -0.47 28.81 -20.85
CA VAL A 276 -0.52 30.26 -20.63
C VAL A 276 0.35 30.68 -19.43
N ASP A 277 0.28 29.96 -18.31
CA ASP A 277 1.09 30.26 -17.12
C ASP A 277 2.60 30.12 -17.37
N ARG A 278 3.01 29.16 -18.21
CA ARG A 278 4.43 28.98 -18.60
C ARG A 278 4.91 30.03 -19.60
N SER A 279 4.01 30.60 -20.40
CA SER A 279 4.34 31.66 -21.36
C SER A 279 4.42 33.04 -20.72
N ILE A 280 3.76 33.26 -19.57
CA ILE A 280 3.78 34.52 -18.84
C ILE A 280 4.95 34.59 -17.84
N ALA A 281 5.49 33.45 -17.40
CA ALA A 281 6.62 33.36 -16.47
C ALA A 281 8.03 33.40 -17.15
N ARG A 282 8.13 33.88 -18.39
CA ARG A 282 9.39 34.04 -19.14
C ARG A 282 9.66 35.50 -19.50
#